data_AF-A0A2A2RNI1-F1
#
_entry.id   AF-A0A2A2RNI1-F1
#
_cell.length_a   1.000
_cell.length_b   1.000
_cell.length_c   1.000
_cell.angle_alpha   90.00
_cell.angle_beta   90.00
_cell.angle_gamma   90.00
#
_symmetry.space_group_name_H-M   'P 1'
#
loop_
_entity.id
_entity.type
_entity.pdbx_description
1 polymer ?
#
loop_
_entity_poly.entity_id
_entity_poly.type
_entity_poly.pdbx_seq_one_letter_code
_entity_poly.pdbx_strand_id
1 'polypeptide(L)'
;LDGLVQADNLITLFEYALQKMLQRQLALAANPRPQLQYDSFGAVRREIAVVLSALAHHSPKKSPIAFAEGAAQVPVIRDFLTLLEPSACGLSQIDRALNKLAVSAWPIKQRVLVAAGHVIASDSTISVEEGELFRAIAGTLDCPMPMLGLAS
;
A
#
# COMPACT_ATOMS: atom_id res chain seq x y z
N LEU A 1 32.83 -0.07 13.14
CA LEU A 1 33.33 -1.29 13.78
C LEU A 1 32.23 -1.80 14.67
N ASP A 2 31.80 -3.02 14.38
CA ASP A 2 31.04 -3.94 15.22
C ASP A 2 29.63 -3.46 15.61
N GLY A 3 28.55 -4.07 15.15
CA GLY A 3 28.37 -5.47 14.83
C GLY A 3 27.08 -5.91 15.52
N LEU A 4 26.23 -6.63 14.78
CA LEU A 4 25.06 -7.34 15.27
C LEU A 4 23.89 -6.46 15.76
N VAL A 5 23.05 -6.05 14.81
CA VAL A 5 21.62 -6.29 15.04
C VAL A 5 21.27 -7.46 14.15
N GLN A 6 20.98 -8.56 14.84
CA GLN A 6 20.64 -9.85 14.30
C GLN A 6 19.61 -9.69 13.19
N ALA A 7 19.87 -10.39 12.09
CA ALA A 7 18.86 -10.81 11.15
C ALA A 7 17.82 -11.63 11.93
N ASP A 8 16.85 -10.97 12.53
CA ASP A 8 15.58 -11.62 12.77
C ASP A 8 15.02 -11.95 11.39
N ASN A 9 14.67 -13.20 11.20
CA ASN A 9 14.24 -13.80 9.93
C ASN A 9 12.84 -13.29 9.49
N LEU A 10 12.51 -12.05 9.87
CA LEU A 10 11.29 -11.33 9.61
C LEU A 10 11.64 -10.25 8.59
N ILE A 11 11.42 -10.57 7.31
CA ILE A 11 11.46 -9.56 6.25
C ILE A 11 10.56 -8.41 6.70
N THR A 12 11.15 -7.22 6.89
CA THR A 12 10.38 -6.03 7.26
C THR A 12 9.41 -5.70 6.13
N LEU A 13 8.30 -5.02 6.44
CA LEU A 13 7.33 -4.65 5.40
C LEU A 13 7.96 -3.78 4.30
N PHE A 14 9.00 -3.01 4.66
CA PHE A 14 9.84 -2.28 3.72
C PHE A 14 10.63 -3.21 2.78
N GLU A 15 11.46 -4.11 3.32
CA GLU A 15 12.27 -5.04 2.52
C GLU A 15 11.38 -5.89 1.61
N TYR A 16 10.21 -6.27 2.11
CA TYR A 16 9.22 -7.01 1.36
C TYR A 16 8.69 -6.23 0.15
N ALA A 17 8.31 -4.98 0.39
CA ALA A 17 7.74 -4.15 -0.64
C ALA A 17 8.83 -3.74 -1.68
N LEU A 18 10.10 -3.57 -1.26
CA LEU A 18 11.24 -3.39 -2.15
C LEU A 18 11.48 -4.61 -3.04
N GLN A 19 11.47 -5.81 -2.44
CA GLN A 19 11.58 -7.07 -3.18
C GLN A 19 10.46 -7.21 -4.22
N LYS A 20 9.24 -6.80 -3.87
CA LYS A 20 8.09 -6.81 -4.77
C LYS A 20 8.21 -5.85 -5.94
N MET A 21 8.64 -4.62 -5.69
CA MET A 21 8.94 -3.65 -6.75
C MET A 21 9.94 -4.22 -7.75
N LEU A 22 11.03 -4.84 -7.27
CA LEU A 22 12.07 -5.40 -8.14
C LEU A 22 11.54 -6.59 -8.97
N GLN A 23 10.80 -7.52 -8.34
CA GLN A 23 10.16 -8.64 -9.04
C GLN A 23 9.19 -8.15 -10.13
N ARG A 24 8.44 -7.08 -9.85
CA ARG A 24 7.49 -6.51 -10.79
C ARG A 24 8.19 -5.87 -12.00
N GLN A 25 9.26 -5.10 -11.77
CA GLN A 25 10.07 -4.50 -12.84
C GLN A 25 10.63 -5.57 -13.79
N LEU A 26 11.16 -6.66 -13.23
CA LEU A 26 11.65 -7.81 -14.02
C LEU A 26 10.51 -8.48 -14.82
N ALA A 27 9.34 -8.66 -14.21
CA ALA A 27 8.17 -9.24 -14.90
C ALA A 27 7.66 -8.36 -16.05
N LEU A 28 7.66 -7.03 -15.89
CA LEU A 28 7.29 -6.09 -16.96
C LEU A 28 8.31 -6.07 -18.10
N ALA A 29 9.60 -6.15 -17.78
CA ALA A 29 10.65 -6.28 -18.79
C ALA A 29 10.47 -7.57 -19.62
N ALA A 30 10.03 -8.66 -19.00
CA ALA A 30 9.74 -9.92 -19.67
C ALA A 30 8.39 -9.92 -20.43
N ASN A 31 7.37 -9.24 -19.92
CA ASN A 31 6.03 -9.15 -20.51
C ASN A 31 5.41 -7.76 -20.29
N PRO A 32 5.53 -6.84 -21.27
CA PRO A 32 5.16 -5.43 -21.10
C PRO A 32 3.64 -5.16 -21.12
N ARG A 33 2.81 -6.17 -21.40
CA ARG A 33 1.33 -6.05 -21.37
C ARG A 33 0.74 -7.00 -20.33
N PRO A 34 0.72 -6.62 -19.05
CA PRO A 34 0.01 -7.40 -18.05
C PRO A 34 -1.48 -7.45 -18.40
N GLN A 35 -2.06 -8.64 -18.35
CA GLN A 35 -3.48 -8.84 -18.65
C GLN A 35 -4.31 -8.17 -17.55
N LEU A 36 -5.13 -7.19 -17.93
CA LEU A 36 -6.07 -6.52 -17.04
C LEU A 36 -7.12 -7.54 -16.57
N GLN A 37 -7.23 -7.76 -15.25
CA GLN A 37 -8.16 -8.75 -14.67
C GLN A 37 -9.28 -8.13 -13.85
N TYR A 38 -9.09 -6.93 -13.30
CA TYR A 38 -10.08 -6.26 -12.44
C TYR A 38 -10.26 -4.81 -12.82
N ASP A 39 -11.48 -4.39 -13.10
CA ASP A 39 -11.82 -3.06 -13.60
C ASP A 39 -12.80 -2.29 -12.70
N SER A 40 -13.26 -2.90 -11.60
CA SER A 40 -14.15 -2.27 -10.62
C SER A 40 -13.57 -2.27 -9.21
N PHE A 41 -13.83 -1.19 -8.46
CA PHE A 41 -13.45 -1.07 -7.05
C PHE A 41 -14.07 -2.18 -6.18
N GLY A 42 -15.30 -2.61 -6.51
CA GLY A 42 -15.97 -3.70 -5.81
C GLY A 42 -15.21 -5.03 -5.87
N ALA A 43 -14.58 -5.34 -7.01
CA ALA A 43 -13.84 -6.59 -7.22
C ALA A 43 -12.52 -6.66 -6.40
N VAL A 44 -12.01 -5.51 -5.97
CA VAL A 44 -10.75 -5.39 -5.20
C VAL A 44 -10.92 -4.72 -3.83
N ARG A 45 -12.15 -4.56 -3.35
CA ARG A 45 -12.46 -3.81 -2.12
C ARG A 45 -11.71 -4.33 -0.90
N ARG A 46 -11.53 -5.66 -0.81
CA ARG A 46 -10.85 -6.29 0.33
C ARG A 46 -9.37 -5.98 0.30
N GLU A 47 -8.77 -5.99 -0.88
CA GLU A 47 -7.37 -5.69 -1.08
C GLU A 47 -7.06 -4.23 -0.77
N ILE A 48 -7.98 -3.32 -1.12
CA ILE A 48 -7.91 -1.92 -0.70
C ILE A 48 -7.96 -1.81 0.84
N ALA A 49 -8.91 -2.48 1.50
CA ALA A 49 -9.02 -2.47 2.96
C ALA A 49 -7.75 -3.02 3.64
N VAL A 50 -7.14 -4.08 3.10
CA VAL A 50 -5.88 -4.65 3.62
C VAL A 50 -4.74 -3.63 3.55
N VAL A 51 -4.53 -2.99 2.40
CA VAL A 51 -3.44 -2.02 2.22
C VAL A 51 -3.62 -0.81 3.14
N LEU A 52 -4.83 -0.25 3.21
CA LEU A 52 -5.10 0.91 4.07
C LEU A 52 -4.99 0.57 5.55
N SER A 53 -5.43 -0.63 5.97
CA SER A 53 -5.29 -1.08 7.36
C SER A 53 -3.82 -1.28 7.75
N ALA A 54 -3.03 -1.88 6.87
CA ALA A 54 -1.61 -2.08 7.11
C ALA A 54 -0.87 -0.76 7.35
N LEU A 55 -1.13 0.25 6.51
CA LEU A 55 -0.57 1.59 6.67
C LEU A 55 -1.05 2.24 7.97
N ALA A 56 -2.35 2.16 8.27
CA ALA A 56 -2.92 2.79 9.44
C ALA A 56 -2.39 2.22 10.77
N HIS A 57 -2.06 0.92 10.80
CA HIS A 57 -1.43 0.28 11.96
C HIS A 57 0.05 0.62 12.13
N HIS A 58 0.74 1.07 11.07
CA HIS A 58 2.12 1.55 11.15
C HIS A 58 2.19 3.05 11.50
N SER A 59 1.05 3.76 11.51
CA SER A 59 1.01 5.16 11.90
C SER A 59 1.03 5.34 13.43
N PRO A 60 1.80 6.31 13.97
CA PRO A 60 1.90 6.55 15.40
C PRO A 60 0.59 7.08 16.01
N LYS A 61 -0.30 7.73 15.23
CA LYS A 61 -1.64 8.12 15.68
C LYS A 61 -2.65 7.01 15.35
N LYS A 62 -2.80 6.07 16.29
CA LYS A 62 -3.85 5.03 16.38
C LYS A 62 -4.81 4.97 15.16
N SER A 63 -4.48 4.02 14.29
CA SER A 63 -5.24 3.22 13.31
C SER A 63 -6.65 3.64 12.79
N PRO A 64 -7.70 3.95 13.58
CA PRO A 64 -9.02 4.23 12.99
C PRO A 64 -9.16 5.55 12.22
N ILE A 65 -8.51 6.63 12.67
CA ILE A 65 -8.64 7.95 12.04
C ILE A 65 -7.90 7.96 10.70
N ALA A 66 -6.64 7.52 10.69
CA ALA A 66 -5.82 7.39 9.49
C ALA A 66 -6.51 6.52 8.43
N PHE A 67 -7.08 5.39 8.84
CA PHE A 67 -7.85 4.53 7.95
C PHE A 67 -9.08 5.24 7.37
N ALA A 68 -9.85 5.95 8.18
CA ALA A 68 -11.04 6.66 7.74
C ALA A 68 -10.71 7.76 6.71
N GLU A 69 -9.61 8.49 6.90
CA GLU A 69 -9.13 9.49 5.94
C GLU A 69 -8.75 8.86 4.60
N GLY A 70 -8.05 7.73 4.62
CA GLY A 70 -7.76 6.96 3.42
C GLY A 70 -9.02 6.39 2.74
N ALA A 71 -9.94 5.82 3.52
CA ALA A 71 -11.19 5.25 3.01
C ALA A 71 -12.09 6.31 2.37
N ALA A 72 -12.11 7.53 2.91
CA ALA A 72 -12.82 8.67 2.33
C ALA A 72 -12.35 9.02 0.92
N GLN A 73 -11.10 8.68 0.58
CA GLN A 73 -10.59 8.87 -0.76
C GLN A 73 -11.17 7.88 -1.77
N VAL A 74 -11.90 6.82 -1.36
CA VAL A 74 -12.54 5.85 -2.28
C VAL A 74 -14.08 5.86 -2.13
N PRO A 75 -14.79 6.95 -2.50
CA PRO A 75 -16.22 7.13 -2.19
C PRO A 75 -17.13 5.99 -2.62
N VAL A 76 -16.85 5.37 -3.77
CA VAL A 76 -17.67 4.32 -4.38
C VAL A 76 -17.79 3.06 -3.51
N ILE A 77 -16.78 2.79 -2.67
CA ILE A 77 -16.77 1.63 -1.77
C ILE A 77 -16.54 1.99 -0.31
N ARG A 78 -16.50 3.29 0.04
CA ARG A 78 -16.13 3.78 1.37
C ARG A 78 -16.87 3.07 2.48
N ASP A 79 -18.19 2.92 2.35
CA ASP A 79 -19.04 2.35 3.40
C ASP A 79 -18.86 0.81 3.55
N PHE A 80 -18.13 0.18 2.62
CA PHE A 80 -17.73 -1.23 2.68
C PHE A 80 -16.28 -1.43 3.15
N LEU A 81 -15.55 -0.34 3.41
CA LEU A 81 -14.18 -0.38 3.91
C LEU A 81 -14.21 -0.31 5.43
N THR A 82 -13.69 -1.35 6.08
CA THR A 82 -13.56 -1.43 7.54
C THR A 82 -12.10 -1.64 7.89
N LEU A 83 -11.61 -0.93 8.92
CA LEU A 83 -10.28 -1.16 9.46
C LEU A 83 -10.19 -2.62 9.92
N LEU A 84 -9.21 -3.34 9.38
CA LEU A 84 -8.96 -4.74 9.72
C LEU A 84 -8.05 -4.83 10.94
N GLU A 85 -8.21 -5.90 11.73
CA GLU A 85 -7.27 -6.23 12.81
C GLU A 85 -5.85 -6.50 12.25
N PRO A 86 -4.78 -6.26 13.02
CA PRO A 86 -3.40 -6.46 12.56
C PRO A 86 -3.12 -7.86 11.96
N SER A 87 -3.77 -8.90 12.50
CA SER A 87 -3.64 -10.28 12.00
C SER A 87 -4.23 -10.50 10.60
N ALA A 88 -5.17 -9.63 10.18
CA ALA A 88 -5.84 -9.68 8.89
C ALA A 88 -5.18 -8.78 7.82
N CYS A 89 -4.14 -8.02 8.18
CA CYS A 89 -3.37 -7.17 7.28
C CYS A 89 -1.85 -7.31 7.50
N GLY A 90 -1.40 -8.52 7.82
CA GLY A 90 0.03 -8.86 7.86
C GLY A 90 0.66 -8.95 6.48
N LEU A 91 1.98 -9.20 6.46
CA LEU A 91 2.80 -9.19 5.25
C LEU A 91 2.27 -10.13 4.14
N SER A 92 1.79 -11.34 4.48
CA SER A 92 1.21 -12.27 3.50
C SER A 92 -0.13 -11.80 2.93
N GLN A 93 -0.93 -11.07 3.69
CA GLN A 93 -2.19 -10.49 3.22
C GLN A 93 -1.92 -9.29 2.32
N ILE A 94 -0.94 -8.45 2.70
CA ILE A 94 -0.49 -7.31 1.89
C ILE A 94 0.06 -7.79 0.56
N ASP A 95 0.89 -8.85 0.55
CA ASP A 95 1.38 -9.49 -0.67
C ASP A 95 0.26 -9.81 -1.66
N ARG A 96 -0.71 -10.61 -1.20
CA ARG A 96 -1.82 -11.06 -2.03
C ARG A 96 -2.66 -9.89 -2.51
N ALA A 97 -2.87 -8.90 -1.66
CA ALA A 97 -3.58 -7.68 -2.00
C ALA A 97 -2.86 -6.90 -3.11
N LEU A 98 -1.56 -6.65 -2.95
CA LEU A 98 -0.75 -5.93 -3.92
C LEU A 98 -0.66 -6.68 -5.26
N ASN A 99 -0.50 -8.00 -5.27
CA ASN A 99 -0.48 -8.79 -6.50
C ASN A 99 -1.78 -8.65 -7.30
N LYS A 100 -2.93 -8.66 -6.61
CA LYS A 100 -4.24 -8.49 -7.26
C LYS A 100 -4.48 -7.06 -7.73
N LEU A 101 -4.06 -6.07 -6.95
CA LEU A 101 -4.13 -4.65 -7.33
C LEU A 101 -3.20 -4.34 -8.52
N ALA A 102 -2.05 -5.00 -8.64
CA ALA A 102 -1.11 -4.82 -9.75
C ALA A 102 -1.67 -5.25 -11.12
N VAL A 103 -2.70 -6.10 -11.15
CA VAL A 103 -3.44 -6.51 -12.37
C VAL A 103 -4.81 -5.85 -12.50
N SER A 104 -5.05 -4.78 -11.72
CA SER A 104 -6.28 -3.97 -11.81
C SER A 104 -6.14 -2.80 -12.79
N ALA A 105 -7.27 -2.18 -13.14
CA ALA A 105 -7.31 -1.02 -14.04
C ALA A 105 -6.55 0.16 -13.44
N TRP A 106 -5.89 0.94 -14.30
CA TRP A 106 -5.09 2.10 -13.89
C TRP A 106 -5.81 3.06 -12.92
N PRO A 107 -7.11 3.43 -13.13
CA PRO A 107 -7.81 4.31 -12.20
C PRO A 107 -7.93 3.74 -10.77
N ILE A 108 -8.03 2.42 -10.62
CA ILE A 108 -8.06 1.75 -9.32
C ILE A 108 -6.72 1.93 -8.64
N LYS A 109 -5.62 1.63 -9.34
CA LYS A 109 -4.26 1.73 -8.79
C LYS A 109 -3.92 3.14 -8.32
N GLN A 110 -4.21 4.15 -9.16
CA GLN A 110 -4.02 5.56 -8.80
C GLN A 110 -4.82 5.93 -7.55
N ARG A 111 -6.08 5.47 -7.49
CA ARG A 111 -6.97 5.77 -6.37
C ARG A 111 -6.50 5.12 -5.07
N VAL A 112 -5.97 3.89 -5.14
CA VAL A 112 -5.34 3.22 -3.98
C VAL A 112 -4.15 4.01 -3.48
N LEU A 113 -3.29 4.53 -4.38
CA LEU A 113 -2.17 5.35 -3.96
C LEU A 113 -2.57 6.68 -3.32
N VAL A 114 -3.59 7.36 -3.86
CA VAL A 114 -4.12 8.57 -3.24
C VAL A 114 -4.64 8.25 -1.83
N ALA A 115 -5.44 7.18 -1.69
CA ALA A 115 -5.95 6.75 -0.39
C ALA A 115 -4.82 6.42 0.60
N ALA A 116 -3.81 5.65 0.15
CA ALA A 116 -2.63 5.32 0.96
C ALA A 116 -1.84 6.57 1.39
N GLY A 117 -1.70 7.55 0.51
CA GLY A 117 -1.06 8.84 0.81
C GLY A 117 -1.77 9.61 1.92
N HIS A 118 -3.11 9.58 1.94
CA HIS A 118 -3.88 10.17 3.02
C HIS A 118 -3.72 9.42 4.35
N VAL A 119 -3.57 8.09 4.34
CA VAL A 119 -3.34 7.32 5.57
C VAL A 119 -2.02 7.74 6.23
N ILE A 120 -0.92 7.76 5.46
CA ILE A 120 0.41 8.10 6.01
C ILE A 120 0.57 9.59 6.33
N ALA A 121 -0.25 10.46 5.73
CA ALA A 121 -0.18 11.90 5.98
C ALA A 121 -1.09 12.36 7.15
N SER A 122 -1.89 11.46 7.73
CA SER A 122 -2.91 11.83 8.72
C SER A 122 -2.36 12.47 9.99
N ASP A 123 -1.10 12.17 10.35
CA ASP A 123 -0.46 12.71 11.54
C ASP A 123 0.35 13.98 11.27
N SER A 124 0.36 14.47 10.02
CA SER A 124 1.14 15.61 9.52
C SER A 124 2.66 15.41 9.57
N THR A 125 3.16 14.21 9.81
CA THR A 125 4.60 13.89 9.78
C THR A 125 4.83 12.48 9.29
N ILE A 126 5.32 12.35 8.05
CA ILE A 126 5.62 11.04 7.47
C ILE A 126 6.97 10.55 7.99
N SER A 127 6.99 9.41 8.67
CA SER A 127 8.23 8.74 9.10
C SER A 127 9.01 8.20 7.89
N VAL A 128 10.30 7.90 8.09
CA VAL A 128 11.11 7.25 7.04
C VAL A 128 10.50 5.89 6.66
N GLU A 129 10.08 5.10 7.65
CA GLU A 129 9.47 3.80 7.44
C GLU A 129 8.13 3.88 6.69
N GLU A 130 7.28 4.85 7.02
CA GLU A 130 6.00 5.10 6.32
C GLU A 130 6.22 5.55 4.87
N GLY A 131 7.16 6.47 4.66
CA GLY A 131 7.51 6.97 3.33
C GLY A 131 8.10 5.89 2.43
N GLU A 132 8.93 5.02 2.99
CA GLU A 132 9.51 3.88 2.27
C GLU A 132 8.45 2.81 1.95
N LEU A 133 7.57 2.48 2.90
CA LEU A 133 6.44 1.58 2.67
C LEU A 133 5.53 2.09 1.55
N PHE A 134 5.19 3.39 1.59
CA PHE A 134 4.38 4.03 0.57
C PHE A 134 5.04 4.00 -0.82
N ARG A 135 6.34 4.32 -0.90
CA ARG A 135 7.12 4.24 -2.15
C ARG A 135 7.11 2.83 -2.72
N ALA A 136 7.22 1.82 -1.87
CA ALA A 136 7.26 0.44 -2.28
C ALA A 136 5.89 -0.09 -2.73
N ILE A 137 4.78 0.38 -2.12
CA ILE A 137 3.41 0.17 -2.66
C ILE A 137 3.29 0.80 -4.05
N ALA A 138 3.77 2.03 -4.25
CA ALA A 138 3.72 2.71 -5.55
C ALA A 138 4.51 1.99 -6.63
N GLY A 139 5.72 1.52 -6.30
CA GLY A 139 6.53 0.68 -7.16
C GLY A 139 5.84 -0.64 -7.53
N THR A 140 5.12 -1.26 -6.60
CA THR A 140 4.39 -2.51 -6.87
C THR A 140 3.16 -2.31 -7.77
N LEU A 141 2.52 -1.14 -7.68
CA LEU A 141 1.34 -0.80 -8.50
C LEU A 141 1.71 -0.22 -9.88
N ASP A 142 3.00 -0.03 -10.17
CA ASP A 142 3.51 0.66 -11.37
C ASP A 142 2.98 2.09 -11.51
N CYS A 143 2.62 2.73 -10.40
CA CYS A 143 2.13 4.09 -10.42
C CYS A 143 3.26 5.05 -10.05
N PRO A 144 3.42 6.18 -10.79
CA PRO A 144 4.35 7.20 -10.38
C PRO A 144 3.99 7.67 -8.98
N MET A 145 4.99 7.87 -8.13
CA MET A 145 4.77 8.38 -6.78
C MET A 145 4.04 9.73 -6.91
N PRO A 146 2.80 9.88 -6.38
CA PRO A 146 2.18 11.19 -6.32
C PRO A 146 3.10 12.16 -5.58
N MET A 147 3.27 13.34 -6.16
CA MET A 147 3.93 14.44 -5.47
C MET A 147 3.00 14.79 -4.30
N LEU A 148 3.38 14.41 -3.07
CA LEU A 148 2.70 14.87 -1.87
C LEU A 148 3.09 16.34 -1.71
N GLY A 149 2.35 17.22 -2.38
CA GLY A 149 2.51 18.66 -2.23
C GLY A 149 2.29 19.01 -0.77
N LEU A 150 3.30 19.61 -0.15
CA LEU A 150 3.17 20.29 1.13
C LEU A 150 2.03 21.31 0.98
N ALA A 151 0.86 21.00 1.53
CA ALA A 151 -0.17 22.00 1.70
C ALA A 151 0.43 23.08 2.61
N SER A 152 0.72 24.23 2.00
CA SER A 152 1.24 25.42 2.66
C SER A 152 0.15 26.10 3.49
#